data_AF-A0A536SB91-F1
#
_entry.id   AF-A0A536SB91-F1
#
_cell.length_a   1.000
_cell.length_b   1.000
_cell.length_c   1.000
_cell.angle_alpha   90.00
_cell.angle_beta   90.00
_cell.angle_gamma   90.00
#
_symmetry.space_group_name_H-M   'P 1'
#
loop_
_entity.id
_entity.type
_entity.pdbx_description
1 polymer ?
#
loop_
_entity_poly.entity_id
_entity_poly.type
_entity_poly.pdbx_seq_one_letter_code
_entity_poly.pdbx_strand_id
1 'polypeptide(L)'
;MSGEVQPLQIGELRRSVIYVPDAAQVTVLDPLPAFTPTAAYAPTIIRGFTVLVHPAVMQDAFAASQAFTELESQMDEIAAALPETVLATLRQARIWLEWQQREDTAAQFHPARAWLLAHGYNPEKAGDVEICHVRNWVAWSRQEQPSSLLHELAHAYHFRLLGENHPLIRDAYEHAMAAGLYDAVSYAGGGRRRAHAAKNAAEYFAELSEAYFGRNDFYPFTRRDLLRYDPVGYRLVDELWRSRSTKRQTF
;
A
#
# COMPACT_ATOMS: atom_id res chain seq x y z
N MET A 1 -4.39 -26.07 3.32
CA MET A 1 -5.26 -26.50 2.20
C MET A 1 -4.97 -27.96 1.92
N SER A 2 -5.98 -28.84 1.91
CA SER A 2 -5.82 -30.30 1.75
C SER A 2 -6.23 -30.83 0.36
N GLY A 3 -6.62 -29.97 -0.58
CA GLY A 3 -7.00 -30.39 -1.93
C GLY A 3 -5.82 -30.30 -2.91
N GLU A 4 -5.75 -31.24 -3.85
CA GLU A 4 -4.77 -31.24 -4.93
C GLU A 4 -5.13 -30.15 -5.95
N VAL A 5 -4.16 -29.34 -6.37
CA VAL A 5 -4.38 -28.36 -7.43
C VAL A 5 -4.33 -29.08 -8.78
N GLN A 6 -5.44 -29.12 -9.49
CA GLN A 6 -5.56 -29.76 -10.80
C GLN A 6 -5.86 -28.72 -11.90
N PRO A 7 -5.28 -28.87 -13.10
CA PRO A 7 -5.66 -28.06 -14.24
C PRO A 7 -7.00 -28.53 -14.78
N LEU A 8 -8.00 -27.66 -14.75
CA LEU A 8 -9.31 -27.85 -15.39
C LEU A 8 -9.33 -27.13 -16.73
N GLN A 9 -9.90 -27.79 -17.74
CA GLN A 9 -10.19 -27.19 -19.04
C GLN A 9 -11.70 -27.14 -19.27
N ILE A 10 -12.24 -25.95 -19.54
CA ILE A 10 -13.65 -25.72 -19.89
C ILE A 10 -13.67 -25.01 -21.24
N GLY A 11 -13.98 -25.75 -22.31
CA GLY A 11 -13.79 -25.25 -23.68
C GLY A 11 -12.31 -24.94 -23.94
N GLU A 12 -12.00 -23.71 -24.33
CA GLU A 12 -10.63 -23.23 -24.53
C GLU A 12 -9.97 -22.64 -23.26
N LEU A 13 -10.73 -22.50 -22.16
CA LEU A 13 -10.23 -21.90 -20.92
C LEU A 13 -9.54 -22.95 -20.05
N ARG A 14 -8.25 -22.74 -19.77
CA ARG A 14 -7.49 -23.51 -18.78
C ARG A 14 -7.39 -22.74 -17.47
N ARG A 15 -7.71 -23.39 -16.34
CA ARG A 15 -7.66 -22.82 -14.99
C ARG A 15 -7.11 -23.85 -14.01
N SER A 16 -6.34 -23.41 -13.02
CA SER A 16 -5.99 -24.25 -11.88
C SER A 16 -7.13 -24.22 -10.88
N VAL A 17 -7.60 -25.38 -10.45
CA VAL A 17 -8.67 -25.52 -9.44
C VAL A 17 -8.19 -26.41 -8.31
N ILE A 18 -8.78 -26.26 -7.12
CA ILE A 18 -8.60 -27.22 -6.04
C ILE A 18 -9.58 -28.36 -6.29
N TYR A 19 -9.06 -29.55 -6.60
CA TYR A 19 -9.87 -30.75 -6.73
C TYR A 19 -10.26 -31.24 -5.34
N VAL A 20 -11.56 -31.40 -5.13
CA VAL A 20 -12.12 -32.02 -3.93
C VAL A 20 -12.91 -33.25 -4.37
N PRO A 21 -12.46 -34.47 -4.06
CA PRO A 21 -13.06 -35.71 -4.57
C PRO A 21 -14.48 -35.96 -4.06
N ASP A 22 -14.85 -35.32 -2.94
CA ASP A 22 -16.16 -35.45 -2.31
C ASP A 22 -16.74 -34.05 -2.04
N ALA A 23 -17.78 -33.69 -2.79
CA ALA A 23 -18.45 -32.40 -2.64
C ALA A 23 -19.08 -32.21 -1.24
N ALA A 24 -19.38 -33.28 -0.51
CA ALA A 24 -19.90 -33.20 0.86
C ALA A 24 -18.86 -32.65 1.87
N GLN A 25 -17.58 -32.66 1.50
CA GLN A 25 -16.50 -32.05 2.29
C GLN A 25 -16.35 -30.54 2.03
N VAL A 26 -17.08 -30.01 1.05
CA VAL A 26 -17.07 -28.59 0.71
C VAL A 26 -18.28 -27.92 1.38
N THR A 27 -18.00 -27.07 2.37
CA THR A 27 -19.00 -26.11 2.86
C THR A 27 -18.82 -24.80 2.11
N VAL A 28 -19.83 -24.38 1.35
CA VAL A 28 -19.88 -23.02 0.82
C VAL A 28 -20.15 -22.10 2.00
N LEU A 29 -19.19 -21.24 2.33
CA LEU A 29 -19.35 -20.20 3.33
C LEU A 29 -20.12 -19.04 2.69
N ASP A 30 -21.43 -19.25 2.49
CA ASP A 30 -22.37 -18.24 2.05
C ASP A 30 -23.37 -17.89 3.17
N PRO A 31 -23.84 -16.63 3.23
CA PRO A 31 -23.39 -15.54 2.39
C PRO A 31 -22.01 -15.04 2.82
N LEU A 32 -21.17 -14.70 1.85
CA LEU A 32 -19.97 -13.90 2.12
C LEU A 32 -20.35 -12.66 2.93
N PRO A 33 -19.45 -12.16 3.81
CA PRO A 33 -19.75 -10.98 4.60
C PRO A 33 -20.09 -9.80 3.69
N ALA A 34 -21.13 -9.05 4.06
CA ALA A 34 -21.54 -7.88 3.30
C ALA A 34 -20.44 -6.79 3.34
N PHE A 35 -20.28 -6.10 2.22
CA PHE A 35 -19.38 -4.95 2.09
C PHE A 35 -20.09 -3.82 1.33
N THR A 36 -19.64 -2.59 1.52
CA THR A 36 -20.16 -1.45 0.74
C THR A 36 -19.73 -1.60 -0.73
N PRO A 37 -20.68 -1.67 -1.69
CA PRO A 37 -20.35 -1.81 -3.10
C PRO A 37 -19.75 -0.50 -3.64
N THR A 38 -18.88 -0.60 -4.65
CA THR A 38 -18.18 0.55 -5.25
C THR A 38 -19.14 1.65 -5.72
N ALA A 39 -20.30 1.28 -6.26
CA ALA A 39 -21.31 2.21 -6.73
C ALA A 39 -21.91 3.10 -5.62
N ALA A 40 -21.73 2.74 -4.35
CA ALA A 40 -22.15 3.59 -3.23
C ALA A 40 -21.12 4.67 -2.88
N TYR A 41 -19.87 4.58 -3.35
CA TYR A 41 -18.85 5.58 -3.09
C TYR A 41 -18.99 6.76 -4.05
N ALA A 42 -18.82 7.98 -3.54
CA ALA A 42 -18.80 9.17 -4.36
C ALA A 42 -17.41 9.33 -5.01
N PRO A 43 -17.29 9.28 -6.35
CA PRO A 43 -16.01 9.49 -7.02
C PRO A 43 -15.65 10.98 -7.03
N THR A 44 -14.41 11.30 -6.65
CA THR A 44 -13.84 12.65 -6.67
C THR A 44 -12.44 12.59 -7.27
N ILE A 45 -12.06 13.61 -8.06
CA ILE A 45 -10.69 13.75 -8.56
C ILE A 45 -9.95 14.76 -7.69
N ILE A 46 -8.86 14.33 -7.06
CA ILE A 46 -7.98 15.19 -6.25
C ILE A 46 -6.56 15.05 -6.79
N ARG A 47 -5.98 16.16 -7.27
CA ARG A 47 -4.61 16.19 -7.85
C ARG A 47 -4.33 15.08 -8.88
N GLY A 48 -5.35 14.71 -9.65
CA GLY A 48 -5.30 13.67 -10.68
C GLY A 48 -5.46 12.23 -10.17
N PHE A 49 -5.57 12.01 -8.86
CA PHE A 49 -5.96 10.73 -8.28
C PHE A 49 -7.48 10.59 -8.25
N THR A 50 -7.95 9.37 -8.49
CA THR A 50 -9.36 9.02 -8.24
C THR A 50 -9.52 8.64 -6.77
N VAL A 51 -10.31 9.43 -6.04
CA VAL A 51 -10.67 9.18 -4.65
C VAL A 51 -12.13 8.73 -4.59
N LEU A 52 -12.37 7.56 -4.01
CA LEU A 52 -13.70 7.00 -3.80
C LEU A 52 -14.10 7.23 -2.34
N VAL A 53 -15.06 8.12 -2.11
CA VAL A 53 -15.43 8.58 -0.76
C VAL A 53 -16.64 7.82 -0.26
N HIS A 54 -16.49 7.14 0.88
CA HIS A 54 -17.60 6.42 1.51
C HIS A 54 -18.70 7.40 1.96
N PRO A 55 -20.00 7.12 1.76
CA PRO A 55 -21.11 8.01 2.13
C PRO A 55 -21.08 8.49 3.58
N ALA A 56 -20.67 7.64 4.51
CA ALA A 56 -20.55 7.99 5.94
C ALA A 56 -19.50 9.08 6.20
N VAL A 57 -18.44 9.20 5.38
CA VAL A 57 -17.48 10.31 5.48
C VAL A 57 -18.17 11.63 5.17
N MET A 58 -19.04 11.64 4.16
CA MET A 58 -19.77 12.85 3.74
C MET A 58 -20.84 13.30 4.73
N GLN A 59 -21.22 12.45 5.70
CA GLN A 59 -22.14 12.83 6.78
C GLN A 59 -21.48 13.73 7.82
N ASP A 60 -20.14 13.74 7.89
CA ASP A 60 -19.36 14.64 8.72
C ASP A 60 -18.52 15.58 7.84
N ALA A 61 -19.07 16.75 7.55
CA ALA A 61 -18.43 17.74 6.70
C ALA A 61 -17.06 18.20 7.22
N PHE A 62 -16.86 18.22 8.55
CA PHE A 62 -15.58 18.61 9.12
C PHE A 62 -14.53 17.52 8.89
N ALA A 63 -14.84 16.27 9.19
CA ALA A 63 -13.93 15.15 8.95
C ALA A 63 -13.59 15.01 7.45
N ALA A 64 -14.60 15.13 6.57
CA ALA A 64 -14.40 15.12 5.13
C ALA A 64 -13.45 16.25 4.66
N SER A 65 -13.69 17.48 5.13
CA SER A 65 -12.83 18.62 4.80
C SER A 65 -11.39 18.42 5.28
N GLN A 66 -11.20 17.92 6.50
CA GLN A 66 -9.85 17.64 7.03
C GLN A 66 -9.12 16.58 6.21
N ALA A 67 -9.83 15.53 5.78
CA ALA A 67 -9.28 14.47 4.96
C ALA A 67 -8.91 14.95 3.55
N PHE A 68 -9.74 15.76 2.92
CA PHE A 68 -9.43 16.32 1.60
C PHE A 68 -8.22 17.25 1.66
N THR A 69 -8.12 18.11 2.67
CA THR A 69 -6.93 18.97 2.86
C THR A 69 -5.67 18.12 3.07
N GLU A 70 -5.76 17.05 3.87
CA GLU A 70 -4.63 16.15 4.12
C GLU A 70 -4.21 15.39 2.85
N LEU A 71 -5.17 14.87 2.08
CA LEU A 71 -4.93 14.22 0.78
C LEU A 71 -4.27 15.19 -0.20
N GLU A 72 -4.79 16.41 -0.33
CA GLU A 72 -4.19 17.44 -1.20
C GLU A 72 -2.75 17.73 -0.80
N SER A 73 -2.48 17.93 0.50
CA SER A 73 -1.13 18.20 1.01
C SER A 73 -0.16 17.08 0.68
N GLN A 74 -0.49 15.83 1.02
CA GLN A 74 0.40 14.69 0.77
C GLN A 74 0.56 14.43 -0.74
N MET A 75 -0.50 14.60 -1.55
CA MET A 75 -0.40 14.47 -3.00
C MET A 75 0.48 15.55 -3.63
N ASP A 76 0.42 16.79 -3.12
CA ASP A 76 1.28 17.89 -3.58
C ASP A 76 2.75 17.62 -3.23
N GLU A 77 3.04 17.08 -2.03
CA GLU A 77 4.39 16.63 -1.63
C GLU A 77 4.91 15.50 -2.52
N ILE A 78 4.08 14.48 -2.77
CA ILE A 78 4.41 13.35 -3.67
C ILE A 78 4.66 13.85 -5.09
N ALA A 79 3.84 14.78 -5.58
CA ALA A 79 3.99 15.35 -6.92
C ALA A 79 5.28 16.17 -7.06
N ALA A 80 5.70 16.87 -5.99
CA ALA A 80 6.98 17.59 -5.97
C ALA A 80 8.19 16.65 -5.91
N ALA A 81 8.03 15.47 -5.31
CA ALA A 81 9.11 14.51 -5.08
C ALA A 81 9.37 13.56 -6.27
N LEU A 82 8.36 13.24 -7.06
CA LEU A 82 8.42 12.19 -8.08
C LEU A 82 8.32 12.73 -9.51
N PRO A 83 8.96 12.07 -10.50
CA PRO A 83 8.80 12.42 -11.91
C PRO A 83 7.38 12.10 -12.40
N GLU A 84 6.86 12.91 -13.33
CA GLU A 84 5.48 12.78 -13.84
C GLU A 84 5.18 11.41 -14.46
N THR A 85 6.17 10.73 -15.05
CA THR A 85 5.98 9.37 -15.59
C THR A 85 5.63 8.35 -14.51
N VAL A 86 6.18 8.50 -13.32
CA VAL A 86 5.86 7.67 -12.15
C VAL A 86 4.50 8.10 -11.58
N LEU A 87 4.26 9.40 -11.42
CA LEU A 87 2.98 9.93 -10.92
C LEU A 87 1.79 9.47 -11.77
N ALA A 88 1.93 9.51 -13.10
CA ALA A 88 0.89 9.04 -14.02
C ALA A 88 0.56 7.55 -13.82
N THR A 89 1.53 6.73 -13.39
CA THR A 89 1.27 5.33 -13.05
C THR A 89 0.61 5.20 -11.68
N LEU A 90 1.09 5.95 -10.68
CA LEU A 90 0.52 5.93 -9.33
C LEU A 90 -0.94 6.38 -9.32
N ARG A 91 -1.32 7.36 -10.15
CA ARG A 91 -2.70 7.83 -10.31
C ARG A 91 -3.67 6.77 -10.85
N GLN A 92 -3.17 5.63 -11.34
CA GLN A 92 -4.00 4.47 -11.72
C GLN A 92 -4.45 3.64 -10.52
N ALA A 93 -3.79 3.79 -9.36
CA ALA A 93 -4.31 3.27 -8.10
C ALA A 93 -5.37 4.25 -7.57
N ARG A 94 -6.56 3.74 -7.28
CA ARG A 94 -7.60 4.53 -6.61
C ARG A 94 -7.29 4.63 -5.13
N ILE A 95 -7.81 5.66 -4.49
CA ILE A 95 -7.74 5.85 -3.05
C ILE A 95 -9.16 5.74 -2.50
N TRP A 96 -9.39 4.78 -1.62
CA TRP A 96 -10.67 4.54 -0.97
C TRP A 96 -10.67 5.22 0.39
N LEU A 97 -11.58 6.16 0.61
CA LEU A 97 -11.67 6.91 1.87
C LEU A 97 -12.84 6.38 2.69
N GLU A 98 -12.52 5.62 3.74
CA GLU A 98 -13.49 5.04 4.66
C GLU A 98 -13.74 5.89 5.89
N TRP A 99 -14.95 5.77 6.43
CA TRP A 99 -15.26 6.37 7.73
C TRP A 99 -14.46 5.70 8.86
N GLN A 100 -14.65 4.38 9.00
CA GLN A 100 -14.07 3.56 10.07
C GLN A 100 -14.26 2.07 9.74
N GLN A 101 -13.42 1.54 8.85
CA GLN A 101 -13.38 0.11 8.50
C GLN A 101 -12.52 -0.68 9.50
N ARG A 102 -11.46 -0.06 10.03
CA ARG A 102 -10.53 -0.64 11.01
C ARG A 102 -10.08 0.41 12.03
N GLU A 103 -9.69 -0.07 13.20
CA GLU A 103 -9.18 0.79 14.30
C GLU A 103 -7.66 0.75 14.42
N ASP A 104 -7.04 -0.35 13.96
CA ASP A 104 -5.63 -0.67 14.19
C ASP A 104 -4.72 -0.21 13.05
N THR A 105 -5.29 0.25 11.94
CA THR A 105 -4.53 0.81 10.81
C THR A 105 -5.21 2.05 10.27
N ALA A 106 -4.41 3.06 9.92
CA ALA A 106 -4.90 4.29 9.30
C ALA A 106 -5.07 4.15 7.79
N ALA A 107 -4.12 3.48 7.13
CA ALA A 107 -4.14 3.19 5.71
C ALA A 107 -3.59 1.78 5.42
N GLN A 108 -3.87 1.25 4.23
CA GLN A 108 -3.25 0.04 3.70
C GLN A 108 -3.42 -0.08 2.17
N PHE A 109 -2.47 -0.75 1.53
CA PHE A 109 -2.56 -1.24 0.17
C PHE A 109 -3.10 -2.68 0.14
N HIS A 110 -3.90 -3.01 -0.89
CA HIS A 110 -4.54 -4.32 -1.00
C HIS A 110 -4.07 -5.12 -2.22
N PRO A 111 -3.15 -6.09 -2.09
CA PRO A 111 -2.68 -6.86 -3.25
C PRO A 111 -3.67 -7.95 -3.72
N ALA A 112 -4.52 -8.47 -2.81
CA ALA A 112 -5.18 -9.75 -3.00
C ALA A 112 -6.72 -9.68 -2.97
N ARG A 113 -7.34 -9.71 -4.16
CA ARG A 113 -8.81 -9.74 -4.33
C ARG A 113 -9.52 -10.86 -3.54
N ALA A 114 -8.96 -12.06 -3.55
CA ALA A 114 -9.55 -13.21 -2.88
C ALA A 114 -9.54 -13.05 -1.35
N TRP A 115 -8.47 -12.44 -0.82
CA TRP A 115 -8.38 -12.14 0.61
C TRP A 115 -9.44 -11.11 1.02
N LEU A 116 -9.61 -10.03 0.23
CA LEU A 116 -10.63 -9.01 0.49
C LEU A 116 -12.02 -9.62 0.62
N LEU A 117 -12.40 -10.43 -0.37
CA LEU A 117 -13.71 -11.07 -0.41
C LEU A 117 -13.95 -11.98 0.80
N ALA A 118 -12.95 -12.78 1.17
CA ALA A 118 -13.04 -13.70 2.31
C ALA A 118 -13.12 -12.98 3.68
N HIS A 119 -12.67 -11.73 3.76
CA HIS A 119 -12.64 -10.94 4.99
C HIS A 119 -13.68 -9.81 5.02
N GLY A 120 -14.64 -9.80 4.09
CA GLY A 120 -15.73 -8.82 4.08
C GLY A 120 -15.33 -7.43 3.59
N TYR A 121 -14.27 -7.33 2.79
CA TYR A 121 -13.89 -6.10 2.11
C TYR A 121 -14.40 -6.13 0.67
N ASN A 122 -14.66 -4.95 0.12
CA ASN A 122 -14.99 -4.83 -1.29
C ASN A 122 -13.81 -5.36 -2.15
N PRO A 123 -14.00 -6.44 -2.94
CA PRO A 123 -12.94 -7.06 -3.71
C PRO A 123 -12.37 -6.14 -4.81
N GLU A 124 -13.09 -5.10 -5.20
CA GLU A 124 -12.60 -4.12 -6.17
C GLU A 124 -11.49 -3.23 -5.60
N LYS A 125 -11.23 -3.23 -4.29
CA LYS A 125 -10.08 -2.53 -3.69
C LYS A 125 -8.74 -3.17 -4.06
N ALA A 126 -8.72 -4.36 -4.68
CA ALA A 126 -7.49 -5.02 -5.07
C ALA A 126 -6.66 -4.16 -6.05
N GLY A 127 -5.40 -3.93 -5.71
CA GLY A 127 -4.46 -3.07 -6.43
C GLY A 127 -4.55 -1.59 -6.06
N ASP A 128 -5.37 -1.22 -5.07
CA ASP A 128 -5.63 0.17 -4.67
C ASP A 128 -5.23 0.42 -3.20
N VAL A 129 -5.27 1.71 -2.82
CA VAL A 129 -5.00 2.19 -1.46
C VAL A 129 -6.31 2.44 -0.72
N GLU A 130 -6.38 2.03 0.54
CA GLU A 130 -7.50 2.32 1.43
C GLU A 130 -7.03 3.13 2.64
N ILE A 131 -7.62 4.31 2.83
CA ILE A 131 -7.62 5.02 4.10
C ILE A 131 -8.73 4.41 4.95
N CYS A 132 -8.35 3.52 5.86
CA CYS A 132 -9.27 2.64 6.61
C CYS A 132 -10.09 3.39 7.65
N HIS A 133 -9.58 4.50 8.17
CA HIS A 133 -10.27 5.31 9.16
C HIS A 133 -9.89 6.78 8.97
N VAL A 134 -10.82 7.58 8.46
CA VAL A 134 -10.56 8.97 8.05
C VAL A 134 -9.98 9.83 9.17
N ARG A 135 -10.54 9.79 10.39
CA ARG A 135 -10.06 10.60 11.51
C ARG A 135 -8.70 10.14 12.04
N ASN A 136 -8.50 8.83 12.19
CA ASN A 136 -7.21 8.30 12.65
C ASN A 136 -6.11 8.60 11.66
N TRP A 137 -6.38 8.43 10.35
CA TRP A 137 -5.39 8.75 9.33
C TRP A 137 -4.97 10.21 9.34
N VAL A 138 -5.92 11.15 9.39
CA VAL A 138 -5.60 12.58 9.49
C VAL A 138 -4.82 12.90 10.77
N ALA A 139 -5.16 12.29 11.90
CA ALA A 139 -4.46 12.53 13.15
C ALA A 139 -3.03 11.97 13.12
N TRP A 140 -2.87 10.72 12.69
CA TRP A 140 -1.58 10.02 12.69
C TRP A 140 -0.63 10.56 11.62
N SER A 141 -1.13 10.95 10.45
CA SER A 141 -0.28 11.55 9.41
C SER A 141 0.38 12.84 9.91
N ARG A 142 -0.38 13.67 10.64
CA ARG A 142 0.11 14.95 11.15
C ARG A 142 1.05 14.81 12.34
N GLN A 143 0.90 13.75 13.14
CA GLN A 143 1.63 13.58 14.39
C GLN A 143 2.84 12.66 14.26
N GLU A 144 2.72 11.59 13.48
CA GLU A 144 3.65 10.45 13.50
C GLU A 144 4.20 10.14 12.11
N GLN A 145 3.33 9.86 11.13
CA GLN A 145 3.71 9.34 9.80
C GLN A 145 3.24 10.26 8.65
N PRO A 146 3.93 11.41 8.43
CA PRO A 146 3.51 12.41 7.45
C PRO A 146 3.56 11.92 6.00
N SER A 147 4.31 10.85 5.72
CA SER A 147 4.43 10.25 4.39
C SER A 147 3.60 8.97 4.23
N SER A 148 2.56 8.77 5.05
CA SER A 148 1.71 7.56 4.99
C SER A 148 1.03 7.33 3.63
N LEU A 149 0.58 8.35 2.89
CA LEU A 149 0.05 8.12 1.54
C LEU A 149 1.16 7.65 0.57
N LEU A 150 2.38 8.21 0.70
CA LEU A 150 3.52 7.78 -0.09
C LEU A 150 3.89 6.33 0.22
N HIS A 151 3.80 5.91 1.49
CA HIS A 151 4.00 4.52 1.91
C HIS A 151 3.09 3.56 1.12
N GLU A 152 1.79 3.82 1.13
CA GLU A 152 0.83 2.95 0.44
C GLU A 152 1.00 2.99 -1.09
N LEU A 153 1.35 4.15 -1.64
CA LEU A 153 1.67 4.26 -3.05
C LEU A 153 3.00 3.59 -3.42
N ALA A 154 3.95 3.45 -2.49
CA ALA A 154 5.15 2.65 -2.69
C ALA A 154 4.82 1.16 -2.79
N HIS A 155 3.85 0.66 -2.01
CA HIS A 155 3.31 -0.68 -2.21
C HIS A 155 2.62 -0.83 -3.57
N ALA A 156 1.79 0.14 -3.97
CA ALA A 156 1.18 0.13 -5.29
C ALA A 156 2.22 0.13 -6.42
N TYR A 157 3.30 0.91 -6.27
CA TYR A 157 4.43 0.94 -7.19
C TYR A 157 5.13 -0.42 -7.29
N HIS A 158 5.46 -1.00 -6.13
CA HIS A 158 6.10 -2.31 -6.04
C HIS A 158 5.23 -3.39 -6.71
N PHE A 159 3.94 -3.41 -6.41
CA PHE A 159 2.99 -4.37 -6.97
C PHE A 159 2.82 -4.21 -8.49
N ARG A 160 2.58 -2.98 -8.98
CA ARG A 160 2.20 -2.73 -10.38
C ARG A 160 3.37 -2.69 -11.36
N LEU A 161 4.53 -2.17 -10.92
CA LEU A 161 5.63 -1.86 -11.83
C LEU A 161 6.88 -2.72 -11.64
N LEU A 162 7.16 -3.14 -10.41
CA LEU A 162 8.36 -3.92 -10.09
C LEU A 162 8.06 -5.42 -10.04
N GLY A 163 6.89 -5.79 -9.51
CA GLY A 163 6.51 -7.16 -9.19
C GLY A 163 6.91 -7.51 -7.76
N GLU A 164 6.02 -8.21 -7.04
CA GLU A 164 6.12 -8.45 -5.58
C GLU A 164 7.40 -9.18 -5.12
N ASN A 165 8.04 -9.94 -6.02
CA ASN A 165 9.25 -10.71 -5.74
C ASN A 165 10.51 -10.04 -6.33
N HIS A 166 10.56 -8.71 -6.37
CA HIS A 166 11.67 -7.99 -7.00
C HIS A 166 13.01 -8.33 -6.31
N PRO A 167 13.99 -8.94 -7.01
CA PRO A 167 15.18 -9.51 -6.39
C PRO A 167 16.02 -8.47 -5.67
N LEU A 168 16.19 -7.26 -6.26
CA LEU A 168 16.98 -6.20 -5.61
C LEU A 168 16.37 -5.75 -4.26
N ILE A 169 15.04 -5.76 -4.12
CA ILE A 169 14.39 -5.37 -2.87
C ILE A 169 14.61 -6.45 -1.82
N ARG A 170 14.40 -7.72 -2.19
CA ARG A 170 14.64 -8.86 -1.31
C ARG A 170 16.09 -8.89 -0.83
N ASP A 171 17.05 -8.79 -1.75
CA ASP A 171 18.47 -8.95 -1.42
C ASP A 171 18.96 -7.78 -0.51
N ALA A 172 18.47 -6.56 -0.74
CA ALA A 172 18.75 -5.42 0.15
C ALA A 172 18.10 -5.56 1.53
N TYR A 173 16.84 -6.02 1.58
CA TYR A 173 16.16 -6.32 2.84
C TYR A 173 16.91 -7.38 3.65
N GLU A 174 17.27 -8.51 3.03
CA GLU A 174 18.02 -9.58 3.68
C GLU A 174 19.38 -9.09 4.20
N HIS A 175 20.09 -8.26 3.41
CA HIS A 175 21.33 -7.62 3.84
C HIS A 175 21.13 -6.74 5.09
N ALA A 176 20.09 -5.88 5.08
CA ALA A 176 19.79 -5.00 6.20
C ALA A 176 19.44 -5.79 7.47
N MET A 177 18.63 -6.85 7.35
CA MET A 177 18.26 -7.71 8.48
C MET A 177 19.47 -8.48 9.02
N ALA A 178 20.33 -9.01 8.13
CA ALA A 178 21.55 -9.70 8.54
C ALA A 178 22.55 -8.79 9.27
N ALA A 179 22.53 -7.48 8.95
CA ALA A 179 23.32 -6.47 9.63
C ALA A 179 22.70 -5.96 10.95
N GLY A 180 21.53 -6.48 11.35
CA GLY A 180 20.79 -6.04 12.55
C GLY A 180 20.25 -4.61 12.45
N LEU A 181 20.12 -4.09 11.21
CA LEU A 181 19.46 -2.80 11.01
C LEU A 181 17.99 -2.94 11.38
N TYR A 182 17.40 -1.84 11.85
CA TYR A 182 15.97 -1.75 12.18
C TYR A 182 15.49 -2.55 13.41
N ASP A 183 16.35 -3.34 14.09
CA ASP A 183 15.94 -4.13 15.25
C ASP A 183 15.51 -3.30 16.47
N ALA A 184 16.13 -2.13 16.66
CA ALA A 184 15.75 -1.17 17.68
C ALA A 184 16.15 0.23 17.21
N VAL A 185 15.20 1.01 16.69
CA VAL A 185 15.42 2.36 16.17
C VAL A 185 14.49 3.36 16.86
N SER A 186 14.85 4.64 16.83
CA SER A 186 13.98 5.70 17.36
C SER A 186 12.67 5.76 16.57
N TYR A 187 11.57 6.01 17.28
CA TYR A 187 10.24 6.21 16.70
C TYR A 187 9.74 7.64 16.95
N ALA A 188 8.98 8.20 16.02
CA ALA A 188 8.44 9.57 16.10
C ALA A 188 7.55 9.78 17.34
N GLY A 189 6.72 8.79 17.69
CA GLY A 189 5.93 8.80 18.93
C GLY A 189 6.72 8.47 20.21
N GLY A 190 8.05 8.36 20.11
CA GLY A 190 8.94 8.20 21.26
C GLY A 190 9.43 6.78 21.52
N GLY A 191 10.57 6.72 22.20
CA GLY A 191 11.27 5.47 22.56
C GLY A 191 12.00 4.82 21.37
N ARG A 192 12.54 3.63 21.64
CA ARG A 192 13.13 2.76 20.63
C ARG A 192 12.30 1.50 20.50
N ARG A 193 12.10 1.02 19.27
CA ARG A 193 11.40 -0.23 18.97
C ARG A 193 11.87 -0.80 17.64
N ARG A 194 11.50 -2.04 17.35
CA ARG A 194 11.77 -2.64 16.04
C ARG A 194 10.99 -1.87 14.96
N ALA A 195 11.69 -1.44 13.91
CA ALA A 195 11.07 -0.64 12.85
C ALA A 195 10.08 -1.47 12.03
N HIS A 196 9.09 -0.81 11.45
CA HIS A 196 8.16 -1.45 10.53
C HIS A 196 8.89 -2.07 9.32
N ALA A 197 9.94 -1.40 8.84
CA ALA A 197 10.81 -1.88 7.77
C ALA A 197 11.41 -3.28 8.01
N ALA A 198 11.45 -3.76 9.26
CA ALA A 198 11.96 -5.10 9.58
C ALA A 198 10.92 -6.22 9.33
N LYS A 199 9.64 -5.89 9.10
CA LYS A 199 8.56 -6.88 8.98
C LYS A 199 8.69 -7.76 7.74
N ASN A 200 8.92 -7.17 6.58
CA ASN A 200 9.13 -7.87 5.31
C ASN A 200 9.74 -6.90 4.26
N ALA A 201 10.12 -7.45 3.10
CA ALA A 201 10.80 -6.70 2.04
C ALA A 201 9.92 -5.59 1.41
N ALA A 202 8.59 -5.74 1.37
CA ALA A 202 7.69 -4.72 0.86
C ALA A 202 7.59 -3.52 1.81
N GLU A 203 7.46 -3.78 3.11
CA GLU A 203 7.49 -2.75 4.17
C GLU A 203 8.82 -2.01 4.20
N TYR A 204 9.93 -2.76 4.07
CA TYR A 204 11.25 -2.18 3.93
C TYR A 204 11.30 -1.16 2.78
N PHE A 205 10.83 -1.53 1.59
CA PHE A 205 10.82 -0.61 0.45
C PHE A 205 9.93 0.62 0.67
N ALA A 206 8.75 0.45 1.30
CA ALA A 206 7.81 1.54 1.56
C ALA A 206 8.38 2.55 2.58
N GLU A 207 8.83 2.08 3.74
CA GLU A 207 9.45 2.89 4.80
C GLU A 207 10.69 3.64 4.31
N LEU A 208 11.54 2.98 3.50
CA LEU A 208 12.73 3.63 2.95
C LEU A 208 12.35 4.69 1.90
N SER A 209 11.25 4.50 1.18
CA SER A 209 10.71 5.50 0.25
C SER A 209 10.20 6.73 0.99
N GLU A 210 9.54 6.56 2.14
CA GLU A 210 9.18 7.68 3.03
C GLU A 210 10.41 8.48 3.45
N ALA A 211 11.43 7.80 3.99
CA ALA A 211 12.67 8.46 4.40
C ALA A 211 13.34 9.20 3.23
N TYR A 212 13.32 8.62 2.03
CA TYR A 212 14.01 9.16 0.87
C TYR A 212 13.32 10.40 0.27
N PHE A 213 11.99 10.38 0.09
CA PHE A 213 11.26 11.46 -0.59
C PHE A 213 10.58 12.45 0.37
N GLY A 214 10.25 12.01 1.58
CA GLY A 214 9.56 12.80 2.59
C GLY A 214 10.18 12.60 3.97
N ARG A 215 9.38 12.10 4.91
CA ARG A 215 9.83 11.82 6.27
C ARG A 215 9.18 10.54 6.81
N ASN A 216 10.02 9.61 7.26
CA ASN A 216 9.59 8.40 7.92
C ASN A 216 9.27 8.63 9.41
N ASP A 217 8.46 7.77 10.00
CA ASP A 217 8.13 7.74 11.43
C ASP A 217 9.11 6.89 12.26
N PHE A 218 9.81 5.95 11.62
CA PHE A 218 10.94 5.20 12.19
C PHE A 218 12.28 5.71 11.67
N TYR A 219 13.32 5.74 12.51
CA TYR A 219 14.67 6.05 12.04
C TYR A 219 15.16 4.97 11.06
N PRO A 220 15.70 5.33 9.88
CA PRO A 220 16.08 6.68 9.45
C PRO A 220 14.90 7.56 9.04
N PHE A 221 14.80 8.77 9.63
CA PHE A 221 13.67 9.67 9.40
C PHE A 221 13.75 10.43 8.08
N THR A 222 14.96 10.70 7.61
CA THR A 222 15.21 11.56 6.45
C THR A 222 16.14 10.90 5.45
N ARG A 223 16.19 11.44 4.23
CA ARG A 223 17.06 10.94 3.16
C ARG A 223 18.53 10.91 3.56
N ARG A 224 18.96 11.90 4.33
CA ARG A 224 20.33 12.00 4.85
C ARG A 224 20.60 10.95 5.92
N ASP A 225 19.62 10.68 6.78
CA ASP A 225 19.74 9.61 7.77
C ASP A 225 19.80 8.26 7.07
N LEU A 226 18.96 8.04 6.06
CA LEU A 226 18.93 6.81 5.29
C LEU A 226 20.27 6.55 4.60
N LEU A 227 20.84 7.55 3.93
CA LEU A 227 22.16 7.44 3.30
C LEU A 227 23.27 7.02 4.29
N ARG A 228 23.17 7.43 5.56
CA ARG A 228 24.17 7.12 6.59
C ARG A 228 23.93 5.78 7.26
N TYR A 229 22.67 5.47 7.55
CA TYR A 229 22.26 4.30 8.32
C TYR A 229 22.17 3.04 7.46
N ASP A 230 21.54 3.15 6.29
CA ASP A 230 21.41 2.07 5.32
C ASP A 230 21.75 2.57 3.91
N PRO A 231 23.06 2.69 3.58
CA PRO A 231 23.49 3.14 2.26
C PRO A 231 23.12 2.16 1.13
N VAL A 232 22.85 0.88 1.44
CA VAL A 232 22.39 -0.10 0.44
C VAL A 232 20.93 0.18 0.10
N GLY A 233 20.07 0.31 1.11
CA GLY A 233 18.68 0.71 0.96
C GLY A 233 18.51 2.08 0.29
N TYR A 234 19.37 3.05 0.62
CA TYR A 234 19.41 4.34 -0.07
C TYR A 234 19.58 4.18 -1.59
N ARG A 235 20.56 3.39 -2.02
CA ARG A 235 20.85 3.19 -3.46
C ARG A 235 19.73 2.42 -4.14
N LEU A 236 19.14 1.44 -3.46
CA LEU A 236 17.98 0.69 -3.95
C LEU A 236 16.82 1.64 -4.28
N VAL A 237 16.43 2.51 -3.34
CA VAL A 237 15.33 3.46 -3.55
C VAL A 237 15.67 4.44 -4.67
N ASP A 238 16.89 4.99 -4.68
CA ASP A 238 17.35 5.88 -5.75
C ASP A 238 17.24 5.22 -7.14
N GLU A 239 17.71 3.98 -7.27
CA GLU A 239 17.73 3.24 -8.53
C GLU A 239 16.31 2.89 -9.02
N LEU A 240 15.49 2.29 -8.14
CA LEU A 240 14.19 1.77 -8.55
C LEU A 240 13.22 2.87 -8.95
N TRP A 241 13.18 3.97 -8.18
CA TRP A 241 12.32 5.11 -8.53
C TRP A 241 12.83 5.89 -9.75
N ARG A 242 14.14 5.89 -10.07
CA ARG A 242 14.70 6.59 -11.24
C ARG A 242 14.69 5.77 -12.53
N SER A 243 14.92 4.46 -12.48
CA SER A 243 15.15 3.59 -13.65
C SER A 243 13.98 3.53 -14.64
N ARG A 244 12.78 3.96 -14.22
CA ARG A 244 11.60 4.07 -15.11
C ARG A 244 11.24 5.49 -15.54
N SER A 245 11.96 6.52 -15.09
CA SER A 245 11.82 7.88 -15.63
C SER A 245 12.39 8.01 -17.06
N THR A 246 13.25 7.06 -17.47
CA THR A 246 14.02 7.13 -18.73
C THR A 246 13.67 6.06 -19.77
N LYS A 247 12.78 5.10 -19.49
CA LYS A 247 12.32 4.15 -20.51
C LYS A 247 11.13 4.71 -21.28
N ARG A 248 11.44 5.47 -22.34
CA ARG A 248 10.57 5.64 -23.50
C ARG A 248 10.36 4.24 -24.10
N GLN A 249 9.25 3.57 -23.78
CA GLN A 249 8.89 2.35 -24.49
C GLN A 249 8.42 2.76 -25.89
N THR A 250 9.32 2.60 -26.86
CA THR A 250 8.94 2.39 -28.24
C THR A 250 8.29 1.01 -28.35
N PHE A 251 7.00 0.98 -28.65
CA PHE A 251 6.34 -0.10 -29.37
C PHE A 251 5.59 0.55 -30.53
#